data_AF-A0A444UZ96-F1
#
_entry.id   AF-A0A444UZ96-F1
#
_cell.length_a   1.000
_cell.length_b   1.000
_cell.length_c   1.000
_cell.angle_alpha   90.00
_cell.angle_beta   90.00
_cell.angle_gamma   90.00
#
_symmetry.space_group_name_H-M   'P 1'
#
loop_
_entity.id
_entity.type
_entity.pdbx_description
1 polymer ?
#
loop_
_entity_poly.entity_id
_entity_poly.type
_entity_poly.pdbx_seq_one_letter_code
_entity_poly.pdbx_strand_id
1 'polypeptide(L)'
;MDVCRLYQGANASALEKEIGPEQFPVNEHYFGLVNALYFCRPFREKVLAYKVQPRKKESLLTCLSDLFNSIATQKKKVGVIPPKKFISRLRKENELFDNYMQQDAHEFLNYLLNTIADLLQEEKKQEKQNGKLQNGSVESEEGDKPDLTWVHEIFQGTLTNETRCLNCEACRSKQEAQKRMRVKKLPMILALHLKRFKYMDQLHRYTKLSYRVVFPLELRLFNTSGDATNPDRMYDLVAVVVHCGSGPNRGHYITIVKSHGFWLLFDDDIVEYCNGDS
;
A
#
# COMPACT_ATOMS: atom_id res chain seq x y z
N MET A 1 15.03 2.20 -21.20
CA MET A 1 15.18 3.03 -19.99
C MET A 1 15.59 2.07 -18.91
N ASP A 2 16.90 1.91 -18.84
CA ASP A 2 17.56 0.93 -18.00
C ASP A 2 17.54 1.45 -16.57
N VAL A 3 16.48 1.11 -15.83
CA VAL A 3 16.36 1.42 -14.39
C VAL A 3 17.44 0.69 -13.56
N CYS A 4 18.24 -0.17 -14.19
CA CYS A 4 19.38 -0.82 -13.58
C CYS A 4 20.59 -0.80 -14.51
N ARG A 5 21.33 0.32 -14.55
CA ARG A 5 22.79 0.17 -14.53
C ARG A 5 23.15 -0.07 -13.07
N LEU A 6 23.42 -1.34 -12.77
CA LEU A 6 23.96 -1.85 -11.52
C LEU A 6 25.03 -0.90 -10.95
N TYR A 7 24.65 -0.11 -9.95
CA TYR A 7 25.60 0.30 -8.93
C TYR A 7 25.54 -0.76 -7.84
N GLN A 8 26.69 -1.37 -7.58
CA GLN A 8 26.83 -2.37 -6.54
C GLN A 8 27.13 -1.65 -5.22
N GLY A 9 26.23 -1.80 -4.25
CA GLY A 9 26.55 -1.96 -2.84
C GLY A 9 27.09 -0.71 -2.16
N ALA A 10 26.19 0.17 -1.71
CA ALA A 10 26.49 1.16 -0.70
C ALA A 10 26.06 0.66 0.70
N ASN A 11 27.02 0.51 1.60
CA ASN A 11 26.81 0.27 3.03
C ASN A 11 26.24 1.52 3.74
N ALA A 12 25.60 1.37 4.90
CA ALA A 12 24.90 2.45 5.63
C ALA A 12 25.70 3.76 5.82
N SER A 13 27.03 3.69 5.90
CA SER A 13 27.92 4.87 6.00
C SER A 13 28.08 5.64 4.68
N ALA A 14 27.85 5.01 3.53
CA ALA A 14 27.93 5.64 2.21
C ALA A 14 26.69 6.49 1.92
N LEU A 15 25.49 6.02 2.28
CA LEU A 15 24.26 6.81 2.15
C LEU A 15 24.31 8.09 2.99
N GLU A 16 24.85 8.00 4.22
CA GLU A 16 25.09 9.16 5.08
C GLU A 16 26.03 10.21 4.44
N LYS A 17 27.05 9.74 3.71
CA LYS A 17 28.00 10.60 3.00
C LYS A 17 27.39 11.22 1.74
N GLU A 18 26.50 10.50 1.06
CA GLU A 18 25.94 10.90 -0.24
C GLU A 18 24.84 11.95 -0.10
N ILE A 19 23.95 11.82 0.88
CA ILE A 19 22.91 12.82 1.18
C ILE A 19 23.52 14.05 1.90
N GLY A 20 24.55 13.82 2.71
CA GLY A 20 25.17 14.85 3.55
C GLY A 20 24.42 15.06 4.89
N PRO A 21 25.15 15.36 5.98
CA PRO A 21 24.60 15.36 7.34
C PRO A 21 23.51 16.43 7.58
N GLU A 22 23.52 17.53 6.82
CA GLU A 22 22.55 18.63 6.94
C GLU A 22 21.22 18.36 6.23
N GLN A 23 21.20 17.46 5.23
CA GLN A 23 19.98 17.11 4.49
C GLN A 23 19.25 15.89 5.08
N PHE A 24 19.87 15.19 6.04
CA PHE A 24 19.22 14.09 6.74
C PHE A 24 18.12 14.59 7.68
N PRO A 25 16.85 14.24 7.44
CA PRO A 25 15.76 14.60 8.33
C PRO A 25 15.98 13.98 9.72
N VAL A 26 15.69 14.72 10.78
CA VAL A 26 15.95 14.30 12.17
C VAL A 26 15.12 13.07 12.57
N ASN A 27 13.97 12.85 11.91
CA ASN A 27 12.97 11.83 12.27
C ASN A 27 12.73 10.78 11.18
N GLU A 28 13.67 10.56 10.26
CA GLU A 28 13.54 9.53 9.21
C GLU A 28 14.56 8.41 9.41
N HIS A 29 14.09 7.18 9.16
CA HIS A 29 14.82 5.93 9.36
C HIS A 29 14.63 5.05 8.12
N TYR A 30 15.73 4.53 7.57
CA TYR A 30 15.74 3.84 6.28
C TYR A 30 16.16 2.36 6.47
N PHE A 31 15.18 1.43 6.41
CA PHE A 31 15.36 0.00 6.70
C PHE A 31 14.65 -0.91 5.68
N GLY A 32 15.19 -2.10 5.41
CA GLY A 32 14.64 -3.06 4.44
C GLY A 32 13.26 -3.68 4.79
N LEU A 33 12.35 -3.70 3.81
CA LEU A 33 10.98 -4.27 3.77
C LEU A 33 9.85 -3.46 4.47
N VAL A 34 8.69 -3.36 3.79
CA VAL A 34 7.51 -2.50 4.11
C VAL A 34 7.73 -0.99 3.83
N ASN A 35 8.72 -0.65 3.00
CA ASN A 35 9.11 0.73 2.73
C ASN A 35 8.01 1.58 2.11
N ALA A 36 7.31 1.09 1.09
CA ALA A 36 6.25 1.88 0.46
C ALA A 36 5.17 2.32 1.45
N LEU A 37 4.83 1.47 2.44
CA LEU A 37 3.85 1.81 3.48
C LEU A 37 4.45 2.64 4.61
N TYR A 38 5.70 2.42 4.99
CA TYR A 38 6.38 3.26 6.00
C TYR A 38 6.57 4.70 5.51
N PHE A 39 6.89 4.91 4.23
CA PHE A 39 7.02 6.25 3.64
C PHE A 39 5.67 6.89 3.29
N CYS A 40 4.55 6.14 3.37
CA CYS A 40 3.20 6.71 3.38
C CYS A 40 2.93 7.40 4.73
N ARG A 41 3.30 8.67 4.87
CA ARG A 41 3.22 9.43 6.14
C ARG A 41 1.89 9.27 6.91
N PRO A 42 0.70 9.45 6.30
CA PRO A 42 -0.56 9.30 7.03
C PRO A 42 -0.76 7.90 7.61
N PHE A 43 -0.30 6.87 6.90
CA PHE A 43 -0.38 5.48 7.36
C PHE A 43 0.63 5.23 8.48
N ARG A 44 1.88 5.68 8.31
CA ARG A 44 2.92 5.58 9.34
C ARG A 44 2.49 6.23 10.65
N GLU A 45 1.95 7.44 10.61
CA GLU A 45 1.50 8.16 11.80
C GLU A 45 0.39 7.41 12.53
N LYS A 46 -0.59 6.85 11.82
CA LYS A 46 -1.66 6.03 12.42
C LYS A 46 -1.13 4.74 13.05
N VAL A 47 -0.19 4.06 12.39
CA VAL A 47 0.42 2.82 12.89
C VAL A 47 1.32 3.07 14.11
N LEU A 48 2.07 4.17 14.14
CA LEU A 48 2.88 4.56 15.29
C LEU A 48 2.02 5.04 16.48
N ALA A 49 0.90 5.71 16.20
CA ALA A 49 -0.05 6.14 17.22
C ALA A 49 -0.95 5.00 17.75
N TYR A 50 -0.93 3.82 17.11
CA TYR A 50 -1.74 2.68 17.51
C TYR A 50 -1.31 2.17 18.89
N LYS A 51 -2.18 2.32 19.88
CA LYS A 51 -1.93 1.88 21.26
C LYS A 51 -2.32 0.43 21.43
N VAL A 52 -1.33 -0.44 21.60
CA VAL A 52 -1.57 -1.85 21.95
C VAL A 52 -2.20 -1.91 23.34
N GLN A 53 -3.42 -2.42 23.43
CA GLN A 53 -4.09 -2.62 24.72
C GLN A 53 -3.42 -3.80 25.46
N PRO A 54 -3.10 -3.67 26.76
CA PRO A 54 -2.28 -4.64 27.50
C PRO A 54 -2.89 -6.04 27.64
N ARG A 55 -4.17 -6.23 27.30
CA ARG A 55 -4.88 -7.53 27.34
C ARG A 55 -5.12 -8.14 25.96
N LYS A 56 -4.64 -7.50 24.89
CA LYS A 56 -4.97 -7.93 23.52
C LYS A 56 -3.98 -8.96 23.00
N LYS A 57 -4.51 -9.96 22.27
CA LYS A 57 -3.69 -10.96 21.59
C LYS A 57 -2.88 -10.29 20.48
N GLU A 58 -1.67 -10.80 20.26
CA GLU A 58 -0.82 -10.41 19.14
C GLU A 58 -1.55 -10.68 17.80
N SER A 59 -1.59 -9.65 16.94
CA SER A 59 -2.19 -9.64 15.61
C SER A 59 -1.19 -9.11 14.57
N LEU A 60 -1.54 -9.19 13.28
CA LEU A 60 -0.73 -8.58 12.23
C LEU A 60 -0.55 -7.06 12.42
N LEU A 61 -1.56 -6.35 12.91
CA LEU A 61 -1.48 -4.91 13.20
C LEU A 61 -0.51 -4.62 14.37
N THR A 62 -0.55 -5.40 15.45
CA THR A 62 0.40 -5.19 16.56
C THR A 62 1.83 -5.47 16.12
N CYS A 63 2.06 -6.53 15.31
CA CYS A 63 3.39 -6.82 14.77
C CYS A 63 3.88 -5.73 13.80
N LEU A 64 2.98 -5.14 13.00
CA LEU A 64 3.31 -4.02 12.11
C LEU A 64 3.65 -2.76 12.92
N SER A 65 2.88 -2.47 13.98
CA SER A 65 3.16 -1.35 14.89
C SER A 65 4.50 -1.52 15.60
N ASP A 66 4.81 -2.73 16.09
CA ASP A 66 6.12 -3.04 16.67
C ASP A 66 7.27 -2.84 15.68
N LEU A 67 7.08 -3.25 14.42
CA LEU A 67 8.07 -3.05 13.36
C LEU A 67 8.29 -1.56 13.08
N PHE A 68 7.22 -0.77 12.93
CA PHE A 68 7.31 0.67 12.66
C PHE A 68 7.95 1.41 13.83
N ASN A 69 7.60 1.05 15.07
CA ASN A 69 8.25 1.59 16.27
C ASN A 69 9.73 1.20 16.33
N SER A 70 10.06 -0.05 15.98
CA SER A 70 11.45 -0.52 15.94
C SER A 70 12.29 0.24 14.93
N ILE A 71 11.70 0.67 13.81
CA ILE A 71 12.33 1.54 12.81
C ILE A 71 12.49 2.96 13.36
N ALA A 72 11.38 3.57 13.83
CA ALA A 72 11.33 4.97 14.26
C ALA A 72 12.18 5.29 15.52
N THR A 73 12.52 4.27 16.31
CA THR A 73 13.29 4.44 17.56
C THR A 73 14.76 4.09 17.41
N GLN A 74 15.23 3.80 16.18
CA GLN A 74 16.64 3.45 15.98
C GLN A 74 17.57 4.62 16.30
N LYS A 75 18.68 4.30 16.98
CA LYS A 75 19.73 5.28 17.27
C LYS A 75 20.51 5.68 16.02
N LYS A 76 20.60 4.77 15.04
CA LYS A 76 21.26 5.02 13.74
C LYS A 76 20.20 5.46 12.73
N LYS A 77 20.57 6.38 11.83
CA LYS A 77 19.68 6.86 10.76
C LYS A 77 19.48 5.82 9.65
N VAL A 78 20.50 5.00 9.40
CA VAL A 78 20.51 3.97 8.35
C VAL A 78 20.89 2.61 8.95
N GLY A 79 20.18 1.56 8.53
CA GLY A 79 20.50 0.19 8.95
C GLY A 79 19.54 -0.85 8.38
N VAL A 80 19.59 -2.05 8.97
CA VAL A 80 18.76 -3.19 8.55
C VAL A 80 18.00 -3.74 9.76
N ILE A 81 16.68 -3.91 9.62
CA ILE A 81 15.81 -4.49 10.64
C ILE A 81 15.14 -5.70 10.01
N PRO A 82 15.44 -6.93 10.46
CA PRO A 82 14.77 -8.11 9.93
C PRO A 82 13.33 -8.20 10.48
N PRO A 83 12.28 -8.20 9.64
CA PRO A 83 10.88 -8.17 10.08
C PRO A 83 10.37 -9.55 10.54
N LYS A 84 11.17 -10.31 11.31
CA LYS A 84 10.93 -11.73 11.63
C LYS A 84 9.55 -11.97 12.27
N LYS A 85 9.16 -11.15 13.26
CA LYS A 85 7.87 -11.27 13.94
C LYS A 85 6.69 -11.03 13.00
N PHE A 86 6.77 -9.95 12.21
CA PHE A 86 5.76 -9.62 11.23
C PHE A 86 5.59 -10.71 10.18
N ILE A 87 6.69 -11.22 9.61
CA ILE A 87 6.66 -12.30 8.62
C ILE A 87 6.12 -13.60 9.24
N SER A 88 6.55 -13.97 10.45
CA SER A 88 6.02 -15.15 11.14
C SER A 88 4.52 -15.05 11.39
N ARG A 89 4.03 -13.86 11.73
CA ARG A 89 2.61 -13.59 11.96
C ARG A 89 1.82 -13.64 10.65
N LEU A 90 2.33 -13.01 9.58
CA LEU A 90 1.74 -13.05 8.24
C LEU A 90 1.54 -14.47 7.73
N ARG A 91 2.59 -15.30 7.80
CA ARG A 91 2.53 -16.72 7.38
C ARG A 91 1.51 -17.52 8.17
N LYS A 92 1.43 -17.27 9.48
CA LYS A 92 0.47 -17.95 10.35
C LYS A 92 -0.99 -17.55 10.07
N GLU A 93 -1.24 -16.30 9.66
CA GLU A 93 -2.59 -15.79 9.40
C GLU A 93 -3.08 -16.02 7.97
N ASN A 94 -2.18 -16.31 7.03
CA ASN A 94 -2.56 -16.58 5.64
C ASN A 94 -1.60 -17.58 4.98
N GLU A 95 -2.14 -18.78 4.73
CA GLU A 95 -1.44 -19.91 4.09
C GLU A 95 -0.88 -19.56 2.70
N LEU A 96 -1.49 -18.60 2.00
CA LEU A 96 -1.02 -18.15 0.69
C LEU A 96 0.39 -17.57 0.75
N PHE A 97 0.75 -16.98 1.90
CA PHE A 97 2.09 -16.45 2.17
C PHE A 97 2.99 -17.43 2.94
N ASP A 98 2.47 -18.57 3.42
CA ASP A 98 3.22 -19.60 4.14
C ASP A 98 3.98 -20.55 3.22
N ASN A 99 4.84 -19.98 2.40
CA ASN A 99 5.73 -20.73 1.53
C ASN A 99 6.99 -19.89 1.21
N TYR A 100 7.86 -20.49 0.41
CA TYR A 100 9.10 -19.88 -0.05
C TYR A 100 8.99 -19.31 -1.47
N MET A 101 7.78 -19.27 -2.03
CA MET A 101 7.54 -18.70 -3.36
C MET A 101 7.48 -17.19 -3.26
N GLN A 102 7.90 -16.53 -4.34
CA GLN A 102 7.70 -15.10 -4.47
C GLN A 102 6.22 -14.79 -4.69
N GLN A 103 5.78 -13.71 -4.06
CA GLN A 103 4.38 -13.35 -3.94
C GLN A 103 4.10 -12.06 -4.71
N ASP A 104 2.85 -11.89 -5.13
CA ASP A 104 2.41 -10.65 -5.76
C ASP A 104 2.33 -9.54 -4.69
N ALA A 105 3.13 -8.48 -4.84
CA ALA A 105 3.15 -7.35 -3.92
C ALA A 105 1.78 -6.64 -3.82
N HIS A 106 0.98 -6.65 -4.89
CA HIS A 106 -0.37 -6.12 -4.87
C HIS A 106 -1.32 -6.99 -4.03
N GLU A 107 -1.19 -8.32 -4.13
CA GLU A 107 -1.98 -9.24 -3.31
C GLU A 107 -1.64 -9.08 -1.83
N PHE A 108 -0.35 -8.99 -1.50
CA PHE A 108 0.12 -8.69 -0.15
C PHE A 108 -0.42 -7.36 0.38
N LEU A 109 -0.33 -6.27 -0.41
CA LEU A 109 -0.85 -4.96 -0.01
C LEU A 109 -2.34 -5.00 0.28
N ASN A 110 -3.12 -5.61 -0.63
CA ASN A 110 -4.57 -5.71 -0.47
C ASN A 110 -4.94 -6.55 0.75
N TYR A 111 -4.29 -7.70 0.95
CA TYR A 111 -4.48 -8.51 2.14
C TYR A 111 -4.18 -7.73 3.42
N LEU A 112 -2.99 -7.11 3.52
CA LEU A 112 -2.56 -6.39 4.70
C LEU A 112 -3.53 -5.25 5.07
N LEU A 113 -3.94 -4.44 4.10
CA LEU A 113 -4.86 -3.31 4.37
C LEU A 113 -6.23 -3.79 4.82
N ASN A 114 -6.79 -4.83 4.19
CA ASN A 114 -8.08 -5.37 4.59
C ASN A 114 -8.01 -6.02 5.98
N THR A 115 -6.97 -6.81 6.26
CA THR A 115 -6.76 -7.41 7.59
C THR A 115 -6.67 -6.35 8.68
N ILE A 116 -5.93 -5.26 8.45
CA ILE A 116 -5.86 -4.15 9.42
C ILE A 116 -7.23 -3.47 9.58
N ALA A 117 -7.96 -3.27 8.49
CA ALA A 117 -9.29 -2.67 8.54
C ALA A 117 -10.28 -3.54 9.35
N ASP A 118 -10.29 -4.85 9.13
CA ASP A 118 -11.13 -5.81 9.85
C ASP A 118 -10.78 -5.84 11.34
N LEU A 119 -9.48 -5.88 11.67
CA LEU A 119 -9.01 -5.83 13.04
C LEU A 119 -9.54 -4.59 13.76
N LEU A 120 -9.41 -3.41 13.15
CA LEU A 120 -9.86 -2.13 13.71
C LEU A 120 -11.39 -2.06 13.89
N GLN A 121 -12.16 -2.62 12.95
CA GLN A 121 -13.62 -2.68 13.06
C GLN A 121 -14.04 -3.59 14.22
N GLU A 122 -13.38 -4.73 14.38
CA GLU A 122 -13.62 -5.64 15.48
C GLU A 122 -13.31 -4.98 16.84
N GLU A 123 -12.25 -4.16 16.94
CA GLU A 123 -11.98 -3.41 18.18
C GLU A 123 -13.09 -2.41 18.51
N LYS A 124 -13.56 -1.65 17.51
CA LYS A 124 -14.67 -0.69 17.70
C LYS A 124 -15.95 -1.37 18.14
N LYS A 125 -16.27 -2.55 17.58
CA LYS A 125 -17.44 -3.34 17.97
C LYS A 125 -17.34 -3.80 19.44
N GLN A 126 -16.16 -4.26 19.87
CA GLN A 126 -15.91 -4.67 21.25
C GLN A 126 -16.00 -3.49 22.22
N GLU A 127 -15.49 -2.31 21.84
CA GLU A 127 -15.60 -1.09 22.65
C GLU A 127 -17.06 -0.63 22.81
N LYS A 128 -17.85 -0.65 21.73
CA LYS A 128 -19.29 -0.33 21.77
C LYS A 128 -20.07 -1.31 22.64
N GLN A 129 -19.76 -2.61 22.57
CA GLN A 129 -20.40 -3.64 23.41
C GLN A 129 -20.03 -3.46 24.89
N ASN A 130 -18.77 -3.20 25.20
CA ASN A 130 -18.32 -2.95 26.58
C ASN A 130 -18.88 -1.65 27.15
N GLY A 131 -19.08 -0.61 26.32
CA GLY A 131 -19.66 0.67 26.74
C GLY A 131 -21.18 0.66 26.93
N LYS A 132 -21.93 -0.16 26.17
CA LYS A 132 -23.39 -0.33 26.31
C LYS A 132 -23.81 -0.92 27.66
N LEU A 133 -22.93 -1.66 28.33
CA LEU A 133 -23.18 -2.20 29.68
C LEU A 133 -23.21 -1.12 30.78
N GLN A 134 -22.84 0.14 30.49
CA GLN A 134 -22.83 1.23 31.48
C GLN A 134 -23.92 2.29 31.30
N ASN A 135 -24.58 2.42 30.14
CA ASN A 135 -25.66 3.40 29.94
C ASN A 135 -26.74 2.81 29.02
N GLY A 136 -27.88 2.44 29.62
CA GLY A 136 -29.06 2.01 28.87
C GLY A 136 -29.66 3.19 28.10
N SER A 137 -29.53 3.18 26.77
CA SER A 137 -30.35 4.02 25.90
C SER A 137 -30.51 3.41 24.51
N VAL A 138 -31.70 3.67 23.96
CA VAL A 138 -32.38 3.03 22.83
C VAL A 138 -31.62 3.19 21.52
N GLU A 139 -31.46 2.09 20.78
CA GLU A 139 -30.84 2.06 19.45
C GLU A 139 -31.78 2.67 18.39
N SER A 140 -31.24 3.61 17.62
CA SER A 140 -31.82 4.03 16.33
C SER A 140 -31.30 3.06 15.27
N GLU A 141 -32.21 2.38 14.56
CA GLU A 141 -31.92 1.57 13.38
C GLU A 141 -31.53 2.48 12.20
N GLU A 142 -30.32 3.05 12.22
CA GLU A 142 -29.70 3.56 10.99
C GLU A 142 -28.83 2.44 10.40
N GLY A 143 -29.20 2.02 9.18
CA GLY A 143 -28.74 0.80 8.54
C GLY A 143 -27.23 0.54 8.56
N ASP A 144 -26.93 -0.76 8.69
CA ASP A 144 -25.66 -1.51 8.73
C ASP A 144 -24.56 -1.04 7.74
N LYS A 145 -24.09 0.21 7.87
CA LYS A 145 -22.85 0.64 7.24
C LYS A 145 -21.71 0.36 8.22
N PRO A 146 -20.72 -0.47 7.82
CA PRO A 146 -19.59 -0.76 8.68
C PRO A 146 -18.86 0.55 9.02
N ASP A 147 -18.49 0.70 10.30
CA ASP A 147 -17.73 1.86 10.75
C ASP A 147 -16.45 2.00 9.92
N LEU A 148 -16.27 3.16 9.30
CA LEU A 148 -15.05 3.45 8.57
C LEU A 148 -13.87 3.51 9.55
N THR A 149 -12.75 2.95 9.13
CA THR A 149 -11.49 2.95 9.88
C THR A 149 -10.53 3.95 9.25
N TRP A 150 -9.43 4.28 9.93
CA TRP A 150 -8.41 5.15 9.36
C TRP A 150 -7.75 4.52 8.11
N VAL A 151 -7.78 3.19 7.94
CA VAL A 151 -7.36 2.55 6.69
C VAL A 151 -8.26 2.96 5.54
N HIS A 152 -9.57 2.97 5.78
CA HIS A 152 -10.56 3.41 4.81
C HIS A 152 -10.41 4.91 4.51
N GLU A 153 -10.19 5.74 5.52
CA GLU A 153 -9.95 7.17 5.32
C GLU A 153 -8.73 7.45 4.43
N ILE A 154 -7.66 6.66 4.58
CA ILE A 154 -6.41 6.85 3.85
C ILE A 154 -6.51 6.29 2.43
N PHE A 155 -6.93 5.03 2.26
CA PHE A 155 -6.81 4.30 0.99
C PHE A 155 -8.12 4.07 0.25
N GLN A 156 -9.29 4.26 0.88
CA GLN A 156 -10.57 3.98 0.22
C GLN A 156 -11.00 5.14 -0.68
N GLY A 157 -11.08 4.84 -1.98
CA GLY A 157 -11.84 5.62 -2.95
C GLY A 157 -13.18 4.97 -3.28
N THR A 158 -14.01 5.65 -4.06
CA THR A 158 -15.20 5.04 -4.66
C THR A 158 -15.15 5.16 -6.17
N LEU A 159 -15.57 4.10 -6.85
CA LEU A 159 -15.69 4.03 -8.29
C LEU A 159 -17.18 3.91 -8.66
N THR A 160 -17.60 4.60 -9.71
CA THR A 160 -18.90 4.39 -10.34
C THR A 160 -18.71 3.57 -11.60
N ASN A 161 -19.53 2.54 -11.78
CA ASN A 161 -19.53 1.68 -12.95
C ASN A 161 -20.83 1.86 -13.73
N GLU A 162 -20.75 2.45 -14.91
CA GLU A 162 -21.87 2.59 -15.85
C GLU A 162 -21.79 1.45 -16.87
N THR A 163 -22.83 0.63 -16.94
CA THR A 163 -22.96 -0.40 -17.98
C THR A 163 -24.13 -0.03 -18.88
N ARG A 164 -23.84 0.29 -20.13
CA ARG A 164 -24.84 0.62 -21.15
C ARG A 164 -24.91 -0.52 -22.15
N CYS A 165 -26.03 -1.22 -22.17
CA CYS A 165 -26.34 -2.15 -23.26
C CYS A 165 -26.64 -1.34 -24.53
N LEU A 166 -26.06 -1.72 -25.65
CA LEU A 166 -26.18 -0.93 -26.89
C LEU A 166 -27.56 -1.11 -27.54
N ASN A 167 -28.18 -2.30 -27.41
CA ASN A 167 -29.37 -2.69 -28.18
C ASN A 167 -30.54 -3.23 -27.32
N CYS A 168 -30.59 -2.94 -26.01
CA CYS A 168 -31.65 -3.48 -25.13
C CYS A 168 -32.96 -2.68 -25.21
N GLU A 169 -33.82 -3.03 -26.16
CA GLU A 169 -35.26 -2.77 -26.04
C GLU A 169 -36.10 -4.07 -25.93
N ALA A 170 -35.59 -5.23 -26.36
CA ALA A 170 -36.34 -6.50 -26.29
C ALA A 170 -35.53 -7.83 -26.23
N CYS A 171 -34.21 -7.79 -26.01
CA CYS A 171 -33.36 -8.98 -26.23
C CYS A 171 -33.29 -9.92 -25.00
N ARG A 172 -33.55 -11.22 -25.19
CA ARG A 172 -33.31 -12.31 -24.21
C ARG A 172 -31.97 -13.04 -24.41
N SER A 173 -30.98 -12.39 -25.04
CA SER A 173 -29.68 -12.99 -25.39
C SER A 173 -28.50 -12.11 -24.94
N LYS A 174 -27.28 -12.67 -24.89
CA LYS A 174 -26.06 -11.90 -24.54
C LYS A 174 -25.85 -10.79 -25.58
N GLN A 175 -25.75 -9.54 -25.11
CA GLN A 175 -25.57 -8.36 -25.94
C GLN A 175 -24.22 -7.69 -25.68
N GLU A 176 -23.76 -6.94 -26.67
CA GLU A 176 -22.64 -6.02 -26.49
C GLU A 176 -23.03 -4.89 -25.52
N ALA A 177 -22.13 -4.60 -24.60
CA ALA A 177 -22.33 -3.57 -23.60
C ALA A 177 -21.07 -2.72 -23.45
N GLN A 178 -21.26 -1.41 -23.34
CA GLN A 178 -20.20 -0.49 -22.98
C GLN A 178 -20.12 -0.40 -21.45
N LYS A 179 -18.96 -0.75 -20.90
CA LYS A 179 -18.66 -0.60 -19.47
C LYS A 179 -17.72 0.59 -19.26
N ARG A 180 -18.13 1.57 -18.46
CA ARG A 180 -17.33 2.75 -18.11
C ARG A 180 -17.16 2.84 -16.60
N MET A 181 -15.91 2.79 -16.15
CA MET A 181 -15.56 3.02 -14.75
C MET A 181 -15.07 4.47 -14.59
N ARG A 182 -15.54 5.14 -13.54
CA ARG A 182 -15.20 6.52 -13.19
C ARG A 182 -14.85 6.60 -11.71
N VAL A 183 -13.91 7.46 -11.34
CA VAL A 183 -13.62 7.74 -9.93
C VAL A 183 -14.63 8.76 -9.43
N LYS A 184 -15.32 8.43 -8.33
CA LYS A 184 -16.31 9.29 -7.65
C LYS A 184 -15.73 9.93 -6.39
N LYS A 185 -15.02 9.16 -5.57
CA LYS A 185 -14.28 9.67 -4.40
C LYS A 185 -12.82 9.28 -4.51
N LEU A 186 -11.95 10.28 -4.48
CA LEU A 186 -10.51 10.11 -4.48
C LEU A 186 -9.99 9.81 -3.06
N PRO A 187 -9.14 8.79 -2.85
CA PRO A 187 -8.55 8.47 -1.55
C PRO A 187 -7.46 9.48 -1.15
N MET A 188 -7.06 9.54 0.13
CA MET A 188 -5.92 10.38 0.53
C MET A 188 -4.62 9.89 -0.12
N ILE A 189 -4.39 8.58 -0.10
CA ILE A 189 -3.28 7.91 -0.79
C ILE A 189 -3.86 7.04 -1.90
N LEU A 190 -3.43 7.33 -3.13
CA LEU A 190 -3.85 6.57 -4.30
C LEU A 190 -2.82 5.49 -4.63
N ALA A 191 -3.17 4.22 -4.39
CA ALA A 191 -2.39 3.07 -4.81
C ALA A 191 -2.77 2.66 -6.24
N LEU A 192 -1.85 2.84 -7.19
CA LEU A 192 -2.04 2.43 -8.59
C LEU A 192 -1.27 1.14 -8.89
N HIS A 193 -2.00 0.07 -9.17
CA HIS A 193 -1.42 -1.19 -9.61
C HIS A 193 -1.49 -1.32 -11.14
N LEU A 194 -0.32 -1.44 -11.77
CA LEU A 194 -0.21 -1.76 -13.19
C LEU A 194 -0.36 -3.28 -13.37
N LYS A 195 -1.44 -3.72 -14.03
CA LYS A 195 -1.68 -5.14 -14.36
C LYS A 195 -0.69 -5.64 -15.41
N ARG A 196 0.53 -5.95 -14.97
CA ARG A 196 1.64 -6.37 -15.84
C ARG A 196 1.69 -7.86 -16.06
N PHE A 197 0.96 -8.69 -15.32
CA PHE A 197 0.94 -10.13 -15.57
C PHE A 197 -0.34 -10.51 -16.32
N LYS A 198 -0.18 -11.16 -17.46
CA LYS A 198 -1.28 -11.64 -18.30
C LYS A 198 -1.09 -13.12 -18.59
N TYR A 199 -2.16 -13.90 -18.44
CA TYR A 199 -2.18 -15.27 -18.90
C TYR A 199 -2.18 -15.31 -20.44
N MET A 200 -1.24 -16.04 -21.01
CA MET A 200 -1.07 -16.19 -22.44
C MET A 200 -1.51 -17.60 -22.84
N ASP A 201 -2.70 -17.73 -23.43
CA ASP A 201 -3.28 -19.02 -23.81
C ASP A 201 -2.33 -19.84 -24.70
N GLN A 202 -1.66 -19.19 -25.64
CA GLN A 202 -0.68 -19.82 -26.54
C GLN A 202 0.49 -20.47 -25.80
N LEU A 203 0.93 -19.89 -24.68
CA LEU A 203 2.08 -20.35 -23.91
C LEU A 203 1.69 -21.13 -22.64
N HIS A 204 0.38 -21.26 -22.39
CA HIS A 204 -0.23 -21.85 -21.19
C HIS A 204 0.39 -21.35 -19.88
N ARG A 205 0.79 -20.07 -19.83
CA ARG A 205 1.47 -19.47 -18.67
C ARG A 205 1.20 -17.97 -18.52
N TYR A 206 1.43 -17.45 -17.32
CA TYR A 206 1.50 -16.01 -17.08
C TYR A 206 2.81 -15.43 -17.62
N THR A 207 2.71 -14.29 -18.31
CA THR A 207 3.85 -13.54 -18.84
C THR A 207 3.80 -12.09 -18.37
N LYS A 208 4.96 -11.51 -18.07
CA LYS A 208 5.08 -10.09 -17.76
C LYS A 208 5.05 -9.23 -19.02
N LEU A 209 4.15 -8.26 -19.03
CA LEU A 209 4.03 -7.19 -20.01
C LEU A 209 5.06 -6.10 -19.67
N SER A 210 6.20 -6.15 -20.35
CA SER A 210 7.35 -5.26 -20.13
C SER A 210 7.29 -3.97 -20.95
N TYR A 211 6.11 -3.61 -21.47
CA TYR A 211 5.95 -2.34 -22.17
C TYR A 211 6.18 -1.17 -21.22
N ARG A 212 6.79 -0.10 -21.75
CA ARG A 212 7.08 1.11 -21.01
C ARG A 212 5.78 1.80 -20.61
N VAL A 213 5.64 2.13 -19.33
CA VAL A 213 4.59 2.99 -18.81
C VAL A 213 5.28 4.15 -18.13
N VAL A 214 5.04 5.36 -18.63
CA VAL A 214 5.53 6.58 -18.00
C VAL A 214 4.49 7.01 -16.97
N PHE A 215 4.93 7.30 -15.75
CA PHE A 215 4.11 7.86 -14.68
C PHE A 215 4.71 9.20 -14.26
N PRO A 216 3.89 10.25 -14.06
CA PRO A 216 4.39 11.55 -13.66
C PRO A 216 4.73 11.57 -12.16
N LEU A 217 5.63 12.48 -11.76
CA LEU A 217 5.90 12.75 -10.34
C LEU A 217 4.72 13.47 -9.66
N GLU A 218 3.98 14.25 -10.44
CA GLU A 218 2.76 14.94 -10.01
C GLU A 218 1.61 14.50 -10.93
N LEU A 219 0.56 13.91 -10.35
CA LEU A 219 -0.60 13.43 -11.08
C LEU A 219 -1.82 14.27 -10.72
N ARG A 220 -2.31 15.06 -11.68
CA ARG A 220 -3.61 15.71 -11.56
C ARG A 220 -4.72 14.73 -11.90
N LEU A 221 -5.61 14.47 -10.94
CA LEU A 221 -6.82 13.70 -11.18
C LEU A 221 -8.05 14.60 -11.06
N PHE A 222 -8.83 14.58 -12.13
CA PHE A 222 -10.14 15.21 -12.19
C PHE A 222 -11.15 14.27 -11.54
N ASN A 223 -11.99 14.78 -10.66
CA ASN A 223 -13.15 14.03 -10.23
C ASN A 223 -14.12 13.95 -11.41
N THR A 224 -14.39 12.72 -11.84
CA THR A 224 -15.18 12.47 -13.06
C THR A 224 -16.69 12.36 -12.80
N SER A 225 -17.12 12.54 -11.55
CA SER A 225 -18.53 12.59 -11.17
C SER A 225 -19.00 14.05 -11.03
N GLY A 226 -20.14 14.38 -11.64
CA GLY A 226 -20.68 15.75 -11.65
C GLY A 226 -21.16 16.25 -10.28
N ASP A 227 -21.22 15.36 -9.28
CA ASP A 227 -21.61 15.60 -7.88
C ASP A 227 -20.40 15.75 -6.94
N ALA A 228 -19.18 15.84 -7.48
CA ALA A 228 -17.95 15.91 -6.72
C ALA A 228 -17.80 17.23 -5.95
N THR A 229 -17.71 17.17 -4.62
CA THR A 229 -17.46 18.34 -3.76
C THR A 229 -16.05 18.92 -3.90
N ASN A 230 -15.11 18.16 -4.46
CA ASN A 230 -13.74 18.61 -4.71
C ASN A 230 -13.35 18.18 -6.15
N PRO A 231 -13.33 19.12 -7.12
CA PRO A 231 -13.25 18.80 -8.54
C PRO A 231 -11.85 18.32 -8.97
N ASP A 232 -10.78 18.80 -8.33
CA ASP A 232 -9.40 18.50 -8.72
C ASP A 232 -8.54 18.12 -7.52
N ARG A 233 -7.74 17.06 -7.67
CA ARG A 233 -6.70 16.73 -6.69
C ARG A 233 -5.37 16.49 -7.39
N MET A 234 -4.35 17.18 -6.89
CA MET A 234 -2.96 16.89 -7.21
C MET A 234 -2.45 15.80 -6.28
N TYR A 235 -1.78 14.80 -6.86
CA TYR A 235 -1.08 13.76 -6.13
C TYR A 235 0.41 13.83 -6.40
N ASP A 236 1.21 13.84 -5.34
CA ASP A 236 2.64 13.64 -5.43
C ASP A 236 2.96 12.15 -5.36
N LEU A 237 3.84 11.69 -6.24
CA LEU A 237 4.38 10.34 -6.16
C LEU A 237 5.32 10.23 -4.96
N VAL A 238 4.98 9.32 -4.04
CA VAL A 238 5.76 9.09 -2.80
C VAL A 238 6.51 7.76 -2.79
N ALA A 239 6.03 6.76 -3.52
CA ALA A 239 6.64 5.44 -3.56
C ALA A 239 6.28 4.68 -4.85
N VAL A 240 7.21 3.85 -5.31
CA VAL A 240 7.04 2.93 -6.43
C VAL A 240 7.57 1.56 -6.02
N VAL A 241 6.72 0.54 -6.10
CA VAL A 241 7.14 -0.85 -5.97
C VAL A 241 7.45 -1.40 -7.36
N VAL A 242 8.68 -1.84 -7.57
CA VAL A 242 9.18 -2.28 -8.88
C VAL A 242 9.44 -3.78 -8.82
N HIS A 243 8.80 -4.52 -9.73
CA HIS A 243 9.09 -5.92 -9.96
C HIS A 243 10.18 -6.07 -11.03
N CYS A 244 11.30 -6.70 -10.68
CA CYS A 244 12.43 -7.05 -11.52
C CYS A 244 12.37 -8.54 -11.85
N GLY A 245 12.15 -8.93 -13.11
CA GLY A 245 11.92 -10.34 -13.47
C GLY A 245 10.91 -10.51 -14.58
N SER A 246 10.81 -11.73 -15.13
CA SER A 246 10.02 -12.05 -16.33
C SER A 246 8.70 -12.78 -16.03
N GLY A 247 8.57 -13.40 -14.86
CA GLY A 247 7.37 -14.14 -14.44
C GLY A 247 6.79 -13.59 -13.12
N PRO A 248 5.54 -13.94 -12.77
CA PRO A 248 4.93 -13.48 -11.52
C PRO A 248 5.52 -14.15 -10.28
N ASN A 249 5.94 -15.42 -10.40
CA ASN A 249 6.49 -16.21 -9.29
C ASN A 249 8.03 -16.26 -9.30
N ARG A 250 8.65 -15.45 -10.17
CA ARG A 250 10.11 -15.38 -10.39
C ARG A 250 10.52 -13.96 -10.79
N GLY A 251 11.19 -13.30 -9.87
CA GLY A 251 11.65 -11.93 -9.96
C GLY A 251 12.26 -11.45 -8.66
N HIS A 252 12.12 -10.17 -8.38
CA HIS A 252 12.67 -9.48 -7.22
C HIS A 252 11.91 -8.17 -7.07
N TYR A 253 11.62 -7.76 -5.84
CA TYR A 253 10.91 -6.51 -5.60
C TYR A 253 11.81 -5.50 -4.93
N ILE A 254 11.97 -4.35 -5.57
CA ILE A 254 12.63 -3.18 -4.99
C ILE A 254 11.60 -2.06 -4.79
N THR A 255 11.89 -1.12 -3.90
CA THR A 255 11.02 0.04 -3.67
C THR A 255 11.80 1.32 -3.85
N ILE A 256 11.27 2.26 -4.64
CA ILE A 256 11.80 3.61 -4.75
C ILE A 256 10.87 4.53 -3.97
N VAL A 257 11.39 5.34 -3.05
CA VAL A 257 10.58 6.25 -2.21
C VAL A 257 11.11 7.68 -2.25
N LYS A 258 10.21 8.65 -2.14
CA LYS A 258 10.55 10.06 -2.02
C LYS A 258 10.62 10.44 -0.54
N SER A 259 11.77 10.94 -0.08
CA SER A 259 11.94 11.49 1.26
C SER A 259 12.55 12.89 1.15
N HIS A 260 11.87 13.89 1.69
CA HIS A 260 12.39 15.27 1.82
C HIS A 260 13.02 15.86 0.54
N GLY A 261 12.46 15.54 -0.63
CA GLY A 261 12.88 16.08 -1.92
C GLY A 261 13.86 15.20 -2.70
N PHE A 262 14.41 14.15 -2.09
CA PHE A 262 15.27 13.18 -2.77
C PHE A 262 14.61 11.80 -2.86
N TRP A 263 15.12 10.97 -3.76
CA TRP A 263 14.66 9.59 -3.95
C TRP A 263 15.65 8.61 -3.35
N LEU A 264 15.12 7.52 -2.80
CA LEU A 264 15.88 6.41 -2.27
C LEU A 264 15.39 5.11 -2.89
N LEU A 265 16.32 4.26 -3.29
CA LEU A 265 16.07 2.89 -3.70
C LEU A 265 16.35 1.95 -2.54
N PHE A 266 15.39 1.09 -2.28
CA PHE A 266 15.44 0.03 -1.29
C PHE A 266 15.45 -1.32 -2.00
N ASP A 267 16.54 -2.04 -1.84
CA ASP A 267 16.74 -3.40 -2.35
C ASP A 267 17.17 -4.29 -1.18
N ASP A 268 16.21 -5.00 -0.59
CA ASP A 268 16.41 -5.80 0.62
C ASP A 268 17.15 -5.05 1.75
N ASP A 269 18.41 -5.40 2.01
CA ASP A 269 19.27 -4.82 3.05
C ASP A 269 20.09 -3.61 2.56
N ILE A 270 19.94 -3.24 1.29
CA ILE A 270 20.63 -2.14 0.62
C ILE A 270 19.69 -0.94 0.50
N VAL A 271 20.22 0.25 0.82
CA VAL A 271 19.55 1.53 0.62
C VAL A 271 20.49 2.48 -0.11
N GLU A 272 20.05 2.96 -1.27
CA GLU A 272 20.85 3.79 -2.17
C GLU A 272 20.13 5.10 -2.51
N TYR A 273 20.92 6.17 -2.69
CA TYR A 273 20.41 7.43 -3.20
C TYR A 273 20.08 7.32 -4.70
N CYS A 274 18.98 7.94 -5.13
CA CYS A 274 18.60 8.01 -6.53
C CYS A 274 18.37 9.46 -6.96
N ASN A 275 19.02 9.87 -8.05
CA ASN A 275 18.70 11.13 -8.70
C ASN A 275 17.29 11.07 -9.28
N GLY A 276 16.45 12.06 -8.95
CA GLY A 276 15.05 12.14 -9.39
C GLY A 276 14.84 12.46 -10.88
N ASP A 277 15.93 12.64 -11.62
CA ASP A 277 15.97 13.00 -13.04
C ASP A 277 16.38 11.79 -13.89
N SER A 278 15.52 10.77 -14.04
CA SER A 278 15.75 9.65 -14.97
C SER A 278 14.47 8.91 -15.39
#